data_AF-A0AAW9YMQ3-F1
#
_entry.id   AF-A0AAW9YMQ3-F1
#
_cell.length_a   1.000
_cell.length_b   1.000
_cell.length_c   1.000
_cell.angle_alpha   90.00
_cell.angle_beta   90.00
_cell.angle_gamma   90.00
#
_symmetry.space_group_name_H-M   'P 1'
#
loop_
_entity.id
_entity.type
_entity.pdbx_description
1 polymer ?
#
loop_
_entity_poly.entity_id
_entity_poly.type
_entity_poly.pdbx_seq_one_letter_code
_entity_poly.pdbx_strand_id
1 'polypeptide(L)'
;MLGSGLGKIFMSWQEKKFINPNVKIRLATVFSGIGAIEHAFQRLNLDTDIIFAGDIDKFVKQSYMANYKVLEEDRHDDITTFVAGKSRVSLSELGYWIYTLPLFLVI
;
A
#
# COMPACT_ATOMS: atom_id res chain seq x y z
N MET A 1 -31.81 41.41 -5.47
CA MET A 1 -30.42 41.71 -5.85
C MET A 1 -29.61 40.44 -5.71
N LEU A 2 -28.99 40.01 -6.80
CA LEU A 2 -28.05 38.88 -6.88
C LEU A 2 -26.78 39.18 -6.08
N GLY A 3 -26.22 38.16 -5.43
CA GLY A 3 -24.77 38.05 -5.23
C GLY A 3 -24.27 38.01 -3.78
N SER A 4 -23.96 36.82 -3.29
CA SER A 4 -22.62 36.53 -2.75
C SER A 4 -22.34 35.04 -2.95
N GLY A 5 -21.19 34.75 -3.57
CA GLY A 5 -20.89 33.48 -4.21
C GLY A 5 -20.89 32.29 -3.27
N LEU A 6 -21.35 31.16 -3.82
CA LEU A 6 -21.13 29.80 -3.31
C LEU A 6 -19.67 29.62 -2.91
N GLY A 7 -19.39 29.79 -1.61
CA GLY A 7 -18.11 29.41 -1.02
C GLY A 7 -17.92 27.91 -1.22
N LYS A 8 -16.83 27.51 -1.87
CA LYS A 8 -16.43 26.11 -1.95
C LYS A 8 -16.39 25.53 -0.54
N ILE A 9 -17.29 24.61 -0.24
CA ILE A 9 -17.20 23.79 0.97
C ILE A 9 -15.95 22.94 0.80
N PHE A 10 -14.87 23.31 1.47
CA PHE A 10 -13.65 22.50 1.51
C PHE A 10 -13.90 21.32 2.42
N MET A 11 -14.18 20.15 1.83
CA MET A 11 -14.20 18.89 2.56
C MET A 11 -12.80 18.60 3.11
N SER A 12 -12.73 18.25 4.39
CA SER A 12 -11.49 17.75 5.00
C SER A 12 -11.04 16.48 4.29
N TRP A 13 -9.74 16.23 4.22
CA TRP A 13 -9.21 14.98 3.65
C TRP A 13 -9.72 13.75 4.42
N GLN A 14 -10.02 13.90 5.71
CA GLN A 14 -10.55 12.84 6.58
C GLN A 14 -11.97 12.43 6.22
N GLU A 15 -12.72 13.32 5.57
CA GLU A 15 -14.12 13.10 5.18
C GLU A 15 -14.24 12.57 3.74
N LYS A 16 -13.11 12.49 3.02
CA LYS A 16 -13.10 11.97 1.66
C LYS A 16 -13.37 10.47 1.68
N LYS A 17 -14.38 10.06 0.92
CA LYS A 17 -14.67 8.65 0.69
C LYS A 17 -13.71 8.09 -0.35
N PHE A 18 -13.32 6.83 -0.17
CA PHE A 18 -12.59 6.10 -1.20
C PHE A 18 -13.46 5.96 -2.46
N ILE A 19 -12.87 6.17 -3.63
CA ILE A 19 -13.56 6.02 -4.92
C ILE A 19 -13.90 4.54 -5.17
N ASN A 20 -12.98 3.63 -4.80
CA ASN A 20 -13.11 2.18 -4.99
C ASN A 20 -12.84 1.42 -3.67
N PRO A 21 -13.76 1.45 -2.70
CA PRO A 21 -13.53 0.89 -1.36
C PRO A 21 -13.41 -0.64 -1.33
N ASN A 22 -13.90 -1.34 -2.36
CA ASN A 22 -13.95 -2.80 -2.42
C ASN A 22 -12.83 -3.42 -3.27
N VAL A 23 -11.88 -2.61 -3.76
CA VAL A 23 -10.75 -3.12 -4.53
C VAL A 23 -9.71 -3.71 -3.58
N LYS A 24 -9.17 -4.88 -3.94
CA LYS A 24 -8.02 -5.46 -3.26
C LYS A 24 -6.76 -4.66 -3.58
N ILE A 25 -6.16 -4.06 -2.56
CA ILE A 25 -4.94 -3.28 -2.66
C ILE A 25 -3.74 -4.20 -2.50
N ARG A 26 -2.79 -4.13 -3.44
CA ARG A 26 -1.54 -4.88 -3.37
C ARG A 26 -0.47 -3.98 -2.77
N LEU A 27 -0.18 -4.19 -1.49
CA LEU A 27 0.70 -3.33 -0.70
C LEU A 27 2.11 -3.90 -0.67
N ALA A 28 3.10 -3.04 -0.93
CA ALA A 28 4.51 -3.39 -0.97
C ALA A 28 5.30 -2.30 -0.25
N THR A 29 6.03 -2.66 0.82
CA THR A 29 6.70 -1.69 1.71
C THR A 29 8.19 -1.96 1.80
N VAL A 30 9.02 -0.98 1.39
CA VAL A 30 10.49 -1.12 1.38
C VAL A 30 11.17 -0.74 2.70
N PHE A 31 10.49 0.08 3.51
CA PHE A 31 10.87 0.48 4.86
C PHE A 31 9.64 0.27 5.75
N SER A 32 9.26 -0.99 5.93
CA SER A 32 7.99 -1.35 6.56
C SER A 32 7.91 -0.93 8.03
N GLY A 33 9.06 -0.74 8.69
CA GLY A 33 9.08 -0.55 10.13
C GLY A 33 8.35 -1.71 10.82
N ILE A 34 7.60 -1.38 11.88
CA ILE A 34 6.72 -2.32 12.59
C ILE A 34 5.34 -2.49 11.94
N GLY A 35 5.13 -1.94 10.73
CA GLY A 35 3.91 -2.12 9.95
C GLY A 35 2.83 -1.07 10.22
N ALA A 36 3.21 0.20 10.30
CA ALA A 36 2.27 1.30 10.57
C ALA A 36 1.27 1.50 9.43
N ILE A 37 1.72 1.39 8.18
CA ILE A 37 0.86 1.54 7.01
C ILE A 37 -0.08 0.34 6.86
N GLU A 38 0.42 -0.88 7.03
CA GLU A 38 -0.38 -2.11 7.05
C GLU A 38 -1.47 -2.03 8.12
N HIS A 39 -1.11 -1.53 9.32
CA HIS A 39 -2.08 -1.33 10.40
C HIS A 39 -3.15 -0.30 10.03
N ALA A 40 -2.77 0.80 9.36
CA ALA A 40 -3.72 1.81 8.93
C ALA A 40 -4.73 1.24 7.93
N PHE A 41 -4.27 0.43 6.97
CA PHE A 41 -5.14 -0.22 5.98
C PHE A 41 -6.12 -1.20 6.64
N GLN A 42 -5.64 -1.97 7.63
CA GLN A 42 -6.48 -2.83 8.45
C GLN A 42 -7.56 -2.01 9.21
N ARG A 43 -7.18 -0.89 9.84
CA ARG A 43 -8.12 -0.02 10.57
C ARG A 43 -9.15 0.65 9.66
N LEU A 44 -8.80 0.89 8.41
CA LEU A 44 -9.70 1.44 7.38
C LEU A 44 -10.57 0.37 6.71
N ASN A 45 -10.40 -0.91 7.10
CA ASN A 45 -11.10 -2.05 6.51
C ASN A 45 -10.94 -2.13 4.98
N LEU A 46 -9.73 -1.84 4.49
CA LEU A 46 -9.38 -1.96 3.09
C LEU A 46 -8.86 -3.38 2.83
N ASP A 47 -9.45 -4.07 1.85
CA ASP A 47 -8.95 -5.38 1.43
C ASP A 47 -7.52 -5.23 0.90
N THR A 48 -6.56 -5.87 1.58
CA THR A 48 -5.13 -5.62 1.36
C THR A 48 -4.37 -6.94 1.27
N ASP A 49 -3.57 -7.08 0.23
CA ASP A 49 -2.63 -8.17 -0.01
C ASP A 49 -1.21 -7.64 0.15
N ILE A 50 -0.49 -8.08 1.18
CA ILE A 50 0.91 -7.69 1.39
C ILE A 50 1.76 -8.54 0.45
N ILE A 51 2.35 -7.89 -0.56
CA ILE A 51 3.16 -8.53 -1.59
C ILE A 51 4.59 -8.69 -1.13
N PHE A 52 5.15 -7.67 -0.49
CA PHE A 52 6.44 -7.76 0.20
C PHE A 52 6.56 -6.67 1.26
N ALA A 53 7.36 -6.93 2.28
CA ALA A 53 7.68 -6.00 3.34
C ALA A 53 9.12 -6.21 3.81
N GLY A 54 9.83 -5.13 4.12
CA GLY A 54 11.20 -5.27 4.59
C GLY A 54 11.73 -4.07 5.34
N ASP A 55 12.72 -4.35 6.18
CA ASP A 55 13.44 -3.38 7.00
C ASP A 55 14.84 -3.95 7.34
N ILE A 56 15.82 -3.06 7.51
CA ILE A 56 17.19 -3.45 7.83
C ILE A 56 17.33 -3.91 9.28
N ASP A 57 16.49 -3.41 10.19
CA ASP A 57 16.57 -3.72 11.61
C ASP A 57 15.87 -5.05 11.95
N LYS A 58 16.61 -5.93 12.64
CA LYS A 58 16.13 -7.26 13.04
C LYS A 58 14.99 -7.24 14.06
N PHE A 59 14.99 -6.30 15.01
CA PHE A 59 13.98 -6.20 16.06
C PHE A 59 12.68 -5.60 15.52
N VAL A 60 12.82 -4.66 14.59
CA VAL A 60 11.70 -4.11 13.81
C VAL A 60 10.99 -5.23 13.04
N LYS A 61 11.74 -6.06 12.32
CA LYS A 61 11.18 -7.22 11.61
C LYS A 61 10.52 -8.23 12.53
N GLN A 62 11.14 -8.56 13.66
CA GLN A 62 10.54 -9.46 14.65
C GLN A 62 9.17 -8.94 15.12
N SER A 63 9.08 -7.63 15.38
CA SER A 63 7.84 -6.98 15.77
C SER A 63 6.80 -7.00 14.64
N TYR A 64 7.23 -6.77 13.40
CA TYR A 64 6.37 -6.85 12.22
C TYR A 64 5.78 -8.26 12.04
N MET A 65 6.62 -9.29 12.07
CA MET A 65 6.23 -10.70 11.84
C MET A 65 5.32 -11.26 12.94
N ALA A 66 5.38 -10.70 14.16
CA ALA A 66 4.44 -11.05 15.22
C ALA A 66 2.99 -10.63 14.91
N ASN A 67 2.81 -9.62 14.04
CA ASN A 67 1.51 -9.03 13.73
C ASN A 67 1.01 -9.34 12.31
N TYR A 68 1.92 -9.60 11.36
CA TYR A 68 1.59 -9.80 9.95
C TYR A 68 2.17 -11.10 9.41
N LYS A 69 1.37 -11.81 8.61
CA LYS A 69 1.79 -13.04 7.92
C LYS A 69 2.36 -12.68 6.55
N VAL A 70 3.67 -12.57 6.46
CA VAL A 70 4.42 -12.39 5.20
C VAL A 70 5.32 -13.61 5.01
N LEU A 71 5.40 -14.13 3.78
CA LEU A 71 6.28 -15.25 3.48
C LEU A 71 7.74 -14.76 3.53
N GLU A 72 8.67 -15.61 3.98
CA GLU A 72 10.11 -15.24 4.04
C GLU A 72 10.66 -14.83 2.67
N GLU A 73 10.15 -15.42 1.59
CA GLU A 73 10.52 -15.10 0.21
C GLU A 73 10.05 -13.72 -0.28
N ASP A 74 9.08 -13.15 0.42
CA ASP A 74 8.50 -11.82 0.18
C ASP A 74 9.07 -10.80 1.19
N ARG A 75 10.16 -11.16 1.89
CA ARG A 75 10.89 -10.27 2.78
C ARG A 75 12.18 -9.79 2.13
N HIS A 76 12.57 -8.56 2.44
CA HIS A 76 13.93 -8.08 2.18
C HIS A 76 14.53 -7.40 3.40
N ASP A 77 15.87 -7.42 3.45
CA ASP A 77 16.64 -6.89 4.56
C ASP A 77 17.40 -5.63 4.16
N ASP A 78 18.09 -5.67 3.02
CA ASP A 78 18.86 -4.55 2.50
C ASP A 78 18.25 -4.09 1.18
N ILE A 79 17.68 -2.89 1.19
CA ILE A 79 17.06 -2.25 0.03
C ILE A 79 18.05 -2.06 -1.13
N THR A 80 19.36 -1.95 -0.85
CA THR A 80 20.39 -1.79 -1.89
C THR A 80 20.61 -3.08 -2.70
N THR A 81 20.23 -4.22 -2.13
CA THR A 81 20.32 -5.55 -2.76
C THR A 81 18.95 -6.06 -3.22
N PHE A 82 17.88 -5.38 -2.84
CA PHE A 82 16.52 -5.80 -3.13
C PHE A 82 16.16 -5.58 -4.59
N VAL A 83 15.63 -6.62 -5.23
CA VAL A 83 15.09 -6.55 -6.59
C VAL A 83 13.59 -6.85 -6.52
N ALA A 84 12.77 -5.87 -6.85
CA ALA A 84 11.31 -5.97 -6.91
C ALA A 84 10.82 -6.78 -8.14
N GLY A 85 11.41 -7.94 -8.38
CA GLY A 85 11.15 -8.82 -9.53
C GLY A 85 10.31 -10.05 -9.22
N LYS A 86 10.12 -10.40 -7.94
CA LYS A 86 9.19 -11.45 -7.52
C LYS A 86 7.78 -10.87 -7.36
N SER A 87 7.14 -10.53 -8.47
CA SER A 87 5.69 -10.42 -8.48
C SER A 87 5.11 -11.84 -8.58
N ARG A 88 4.20 -12.23 -7.67
CA ARG A 88 3.36 -13.43 -7.83
C ARG A 88 2.35 -13.31 -8.99
N VAL A 89 2.70 -12.56 -10.04
CA VAL A 89 1.89 -12.45 -11.25
C VAL A 89 2.82 -12.76 -12.40
N SER A 90 2.51 -13.87 -13.08
CA SER A 90 3.12 -14.16 -14.36
C SER A 90 3.00 -12.93 -15.25
N LEU A 91 4.10 -12.49 -15.86
CA LEU A 91 4.09 -11.40 -16.85
C LEU A 91 3.08 -11.66 -17.99
N SER A 92 2.65 -12.92 -18.19
CA SER A 92 1.57 -13.28 -19.13
C SER A 92 0.19 -12.73 -18.73
N GLU A 93 -0.07 -12.43 -17.46
CA GLU A 93 -1.35 -11.90 -16.98
C GLU A 93 -1.37 -10.36 -16.88
N LEU A 94 -0.20 -9.70 -16.82
CA LEU A 94 -0.06 -8.24 -16.68
C LEU A 94 -0.08 -7.47 -18.00
N GLY A 95 0.12 -8.15 -19.14
CA GLY A 95 0.18 -7.52 -20.46
C GLY A 95 -1.10 -6.77 -20.87
N TYR A 96 -2.24 -7.07 -20.24
CA TYR A 96 -3.52 -6.41 -20.55
C TYR A 96 -3.93 -5.31 -19.57
N TRP A 97 -3.39 -5.28 -18.33
CA TRP A 97 -3.85 -4.35 -17.28
C TRP A 97 -2.94 -3.13 -17.07
N ILE A 98 -1.68 -3.19 -17.52
CA ILE A 98 -0.70 -2.11 -17.30
C ILE A 98 -0.98 -0.86 -18.14
N TYR A 99 -1.87 -0.94 -19.14
CA TYR A 99 -2.27 0.20 -19.97
C TYR A 99 -3.50 0.97 -19.44
N THR A 100 -4.10 0.58 -18.31
CA THR A 100 -5.41 1.14 -17.90
C THR A 100 -5.50 1.78 -16.52
N LEU A 101 -4.49 1.76 -15.63
CA LEU A 101 -4.59 2.44 -14.32
C LEU A 101 -3.28 3.12 -13.90
N PRO A 102 -3.32 4.38 -13.45
CA PRO A 102 -2.14 5.09 -12.98
C PRO A 102 -1.66 4.49 -11.66
N LEU A 103 -0.43 3.97 -11.69
CA LEU A 103 0.28 3.43 -10.55
C LEU A 103 0.56 4.56 -9.54
N PHE A 104 -0.14 4.60 -8.41
CA PHE A 104 0.25 5.44 -7.28
C PHE A 104 1.30 4.70 -6.45
N LEU A 105 2.57 5.07 -6.67
CA LEU A 105 3.65 4.81 -5.73
C LEU A 105 3.52 5.82 -4.59
N VAL A 106 3.13 5.37 -3.40
CA VAL A 106 3.25 6.17 -2.17
C VAL A 106 4.65 5.92 -1.62
N ILE A 107 5.50 6.94 -1.76
CA ILE A 107 6.80 7.06 -1.08
C ILE A 107 6.57 7.53 0.35
#